data_AF-A0A4Y2P587-F1
#
_entry.id   AF-A0A4Y2P587-F1
#
_cell.length_a   1.000
_cell.length_b   1.000
_cell.length_c   1.000
_cell.angle_alpha   90.00
_cell.angle_beta   90.00
_cell.angle_gamma   90.00
#
_symmetry.space_group_name_H-M   'P 1'
#
loop_
_entity.id
_entity.type
_entity.pdbx_description
1 polymer ?
#
loop_
_entity_poly.entity_id
_entity_poly.type
_entity_poly.pdbx_seq_one_letter_code
_entity_poly.pdbx_strand_id
1 'polypeptide(L)'
;MENAQKNFHENYKKKLFTMKTDIPNTDVDPLRTEVKLRNGDYATVDNSWVVPYSSILTKMFNAHINVEACSSVRAIKYINKGSDQAIFNFKNAELENTIDEVNIYQSGRYVSSNESIWRLLGFPLHERHPTVTHLAVHLENGERVYFNEINFRDIVSTPPKTTLTAFFELCRKDDFAKRLLYVEVPRYYTWNTSTRKWKRRI
;
A
#
# COMPACT_ATOMS: atom_id res chain seq x y z
N MET A 1 13.16 -16.49 -9.56
CA MET A 1 12.04 -16.06 -8.68
C MET A 1 10.76 -16.88 -8.87
N GLU A 2 10.80 -17.98 -9.63
CA GLU A 2 9.61 -18.80 -9.98
C GLU A 2 9.46 -20.06 -9.11
N ASN A 3 10.53 -20.47 -8.39
CA ASN A 3 10.53 -21.68 -7.55
C ASN A 3 9.94 -21.50 -6.14
N ALA A 4 9.47 -20.31 -5.77
CA ALA A 4 8.89 -20.06 -4.45
C ALA A 4 7.37 -20.32 -4.38
N GLN A 5 6.67 -20.34 -5.53
CA GLN A 5 5.22 -20.56 -5.59
C GLN A 5 4.84 -22.04 -5.44
N LYS A 6 5.66 -22.99 -5.92
CA LYS A 6 5.38 -24.43 -5.78
C LYS A 6 5.57 -24.98 -4.37
N ASN A 7 6.44 -24.36 -3.57
CA ASN A 7 6.74 -24.83 -2.20
C ASN A 7 5.79 -24.30 -1.11
N PHE A 8 4.85 -23.42 -1.45
CA PHE A 8 3.91 -22.87 -0.47
C PHE A 8 2.77 -23.86 -0.14
N HIS A 9 2.36 -24.69 -1.11
CA HIS A 9 1.29 -25.67 -0.91
C HIS A 9 1.74 -26.92 -0.15
N GLU A 10 2.99 -27.38 -0.36
CA GLU A 10 3.57 -28.58 0.27
C GLU A 10 3.79 -28.44 1.79
N ASN A 11 4.18 -27.25 2.27
CA ASN A 11 4.52 -27.05 3.68
C ASN A 11 3.34 -26.74 4.61
N TYR A 12 2.14 -26.48 4.07
CA TYR A 12 0.95 -26.17 4.88
C TYR A 12 0.30 -27.42 5.52
N LYS A 13 0.73 -28.64 5.17
CA LYS A 13 0.16 -29.88 5.70
C LYS A 13 0.48 -30.20 7.17
N LYS A 14 1.31 -29.42 7.88
CA LYS A 14 1.83 -29.83 9.21
C LYS A 14 1.33 -29.06 10.43
N LYS A 15 0.29 -28.23 10.35
CA LYS A 15 -0.39 -27.74 11.56
C LYS A 15 -1.84 -27.35 11.34
N LEU A 16 -2.65 -28.30 10.88
CA LEU A 16 -4.09 -28.24 11.05
C LEU A 16 -4.39 -28.37 12.54
N PHE A 17 -4.72 -27.26 13.21
CA PHE A 17 -5.52 -27.34 14.43
C PHE A 17 -6.92 -27.75 13.99
N THR A 18 -7.22 -29.04 14.11
CA THR A 18 -8.56 -29.57 13.92
C THR A 18 -9.46 -28.92 14.97
N MET A 19 -10.31 -27.97 14.57
CA MET A 19 -11.52 -27.73 15.37
C MET A 19 -12.28 -29.05 15.36
N LYS A 20 -12.39 -29.70 16.52
CA LYS A 20 -13.24 -30.88 16.66
C LYS A 20 -14.66 -30.43 16.32
N THR A 21 -15.16 -30.86 15.17
CA THR A 21 -16.59 -30.84 14.91
C THR A 21 -17.17 -31.94 15.80
N ASP A 22 -17.91 -31.55 16.82
CA ASP A 22 -18.71 -32.46 17.67
C ASP A 22 -19.89 -33.03 16.87
N ILE A 23 -19.60 -33.69 15.76
CA ILE A 23 -20.54 -34.56 15.07
C ILE A 23 -20.15 -35.96 15.51
N PRO A 24 -21.03 -36.67 16.26
CA PRO A 24 -20.76 -38.06 16.62
C PRO A 24 -20.48 -38.85 15.35
N ASN A 25 -19.40 -39.63 15.37
CA ASN A 25 -19.12 -40.65 14.38
C ASN A 25 -20.30 -41.64 14.42
N THR A 26 -21.35 -41.37 13.65
CA THR A 26 -22.41 -42.35 13.40
C THR A 26 -22.00 -43.14 12.18
N ASP A 27 -21.68 -44.41 12.41
CA ASP A 27 -21.42 -45.46 11.45
C ASP A 27 -22.58 -45.62 10.43
N VAL A 28 -22.73 -44.72 9.47
CA VAL A 28 -23.42 -44.96 8.18
C VAL A 28 -22.92 -43.91 7.17
N ASP A 29 -22.13 -44.32 6.18
CA ASP A 29 -21.69 -43.52 5.02
C ASP A 29 -22.74 -43.62 3.89
N PRO A 30 -23.30 -42.50 3.37
CA PRO A 30 -24.07 -42.59 2.12
C PRO A 30 -23.76 -41.51 1.07
N LEU A 31 -22.70 -40.70 1.18
CA LEU A 31 -22.49 -39.57 0.24
C LEU A 31 -21.19 -39.72 -0.56
N ARG A 32 -21.07 -40.85 -1.26
CA ARG A 32 -20.14 -41.00 -2.39
C ARG A 32 -20.84 -40.56 -3.66
N THR A 33 -20.36 -39.49 -4.27
CA THR A 33 -20.89 -38.96 -5.53
C THR A 33 -19.86 -39.15 -6.64
N GLU A 34 -20.28 -39.68 -7.78
CA GLU A 34 -19.42 -39.77 -8.95
C GLU A 34 -19.41 -38.45 -9.69
N VAL A 35 -18.23 -37.85 -9.81
CA VAL A 35 -18.03 -36.59 -10.52
C VAL A 35 -17.27 -36.89 -11.81
N LYS A 36 -17.81 -36.39 -12.93
CA LYS A 36 -17.14 -36.47 -14.23
C LYS A 36 -16.01 -35.46 -14.32
N LEU A 37 -14.79 -35.94 -14.54
CA LEU A 37 -13.60 -35.14 -14.73
C LEU A 37 -13.54 -34.58 -16.16
N ARG A 38 -12.77 -33.49 -16.34
CA ARG A 38 -12.63 -32.80 -17.64
C ARG A 38 -12.07 -33.68 -18.76
N ASN A 39 -11.34 -34.73 -18.42
CA ASN A 39 -10.78 -35.71 -19.36
C ASN A 39 -11.79 -36.81 -19.77
N GLY A 40 -13.01 -36.79 -19.21
CA GLY A 40 -14.06 -37.76 -19.51
C GLY A 40 -14.16 -38.92 -18.52
N ASP A 41 -13.20 -39.04 -17.61
CA ASP A 41 -13.19 -40.09 -16.58
C ASP A 41 -14.14 -39.76 -15.42
N TYR A 42 -14.53 -40.78 -14.65
CA TYR A 42 -15.36 -40.61 -13.46
C TYR A 42 -14.51 -40.86 -12.21
N ALA A 43 -14.62 -39.96 -11.23
CA ALA A 43 -14.00 -40.12 -9.93
C ALA A 43 -15.08 -40.14 -8.84
N THR A 44 -14.99 -41.11 -7.94
CA THR A 44 -15.84 -41.18 -6.76
C THR A 44 -15.30 -40.22 -5.71
N VAL A 45 -16.10 -39.21 -5.35
CA VAL A 45 -15.76 -38.18 -4.37
C VAL A 45 -16.61 -38.40 -3.13
N ASP A 46 -15.98 -38.34 -1.96
CA ASP A 46 -16.66 -38.37 -0.66
C ASP A 46 -16.41 -37.06 0.13
N ASN A 47 -17.03 -36.94 1.29
CA ASN A 47 -16.90 -35.76 2.14
C ASN A 47 -15.47 -35.50 2.65
N SER A 48 -14.53 -36.45 2.52
CA SER A 48 -13.12 -36.22 2.88
C SER A 48 -12.39 -35.27 1.92
N TRP A 49 -12.96 -35.04 0.73
CA TRP A 49 -12.46 -34.07 -0.25
C TRP A 49 -12.99 -32.65 -0.01
N VAL A 50 -13.94 -32.47 0.91
CA VAL A 50 -14.52 -31.17 1.24
C VAL A 50 -13.70 -30.53 2.37
N VAL A 51 -13.26 -29.29 2.17
CA VAL A 51 -12.54 -28.54 3.20
C VAL A 51 -13.44 -28.36 4.43
N PRO A 52 -12.95 -28.63 5.67
CA PRO A 52 -13.75 -28.48 6.88
C PRO A 52 -14.39 -27.08 6.96
N TYR A 53 -15.68 -27.04 7.29
CA TYR A 53 -16.46 -25.80 7.37
C TYR A 53 -17.08 -25.61 8.77
N SER A 54 -17.33 -24.35 9.13
CA SER A 54 -18.09 -24.03 10.34
C SER A 54 -19.58 -23.96 10.02
N SER A 55 -20.38 -24.84 10.62
CA SER A 55 -21.83 -24.90 10.41
C SER A 55 -22.54 -23.59 10.79
N ILE A 56 -22.03 -22.88 11.79
CA ILE A 56 -22.55 -21.58 12.23
C ILE A 56 -22.36 -20.55 11.12
N LEU A 57 -21.14 -20.44 10.59
CA LEU A 57 -20.82 -19.45 9.56
C LEU A 57 -21.54 -19.76 8.25
N THR A 58 -21.63 -21.04 7.87
CA THR A 58 -22.35 -21.45 6.67
C THR A 58 -23.83 -21.12 6.74
N LYS A 59 -24.49 -21.33 7.89
CA LYS A 59 -25.89 -20.94 8.06
C LYS A 59 -26.07 -19.43 8.11
N MET A 60 -25.14 -18.71 8.74
CA MET A 60 -25.23 -17.25 8.90
C MET A 60 -25.07 -16.52 7.56
N PHE A 61 -24.21 -17.01 6.66
CA PHE A 61 -23.87 -16.33 5.40
C PHE A 61 -24.33 -17.07 4.15
N ASN A 62 -25.01 -18.22 4.30
CA ASN A 62 -25.44 -19.09 3.20
C ASN A 62 -24.31 -19.41 2.19
N ALA A 63 -23.10 -19.63 2.71
CA ALA A 63 -21.89 -19.84 1.91
C ALA A 63 -20.95 -20.85 2.57
N HIS A 64 -20.20 -21.62 1.76
CA HIS A 64 -19.16 -22.50 2.27
C HIS A 64 -17.92 -21.69 2.65
N ILE A 65 -17.70 -21.50 3.95
CA ILE A 65 -16.63 -20.65 4.49
C ILE A 65 -15.54 -21.53 5.10
N ASN A 66 -14.33 -21.47 4.52
CA ASN A 66 -13.12 -22.05 5.09
C ASN A 66 -12.51 -21.06 6.10
N VAL A 67 -12.18 -21.53 7.31
CA VAL A 67 -11.57 -20.70 8.37
C VAL A 67 -10.19 -21.26 8.67
N GLU A 68 -9.16 -20.46 8.38
CA GLU A 68 -7.76 -20.82 8.65
C GLU A 68 -7.13 -19.83 9.63
N ALA A 69 -6.52 -20.36 10.69
CA ALA A 69 -5.71 -19.56 11.61
C ALA A 69 -4.33 -19.33 10.99
N CYS A 70 -4.02 -18.09 10.62
CA CYS A 70 -2.73 -17.76 10.04
C CYS A 70 -1.82 -17.02 11.02
N SER A 71 -0.67 -17.62 11.36
CA SER A 71 0.30 -17.07 12.32
C SER A 71 1.56 -16.48 11.66
N SER A 72 1.65 -16.46 10.33
CA SER A 72 2.86 -16.03 9.61
C SER A 72 2.78 -14.57 9.19
N VAL A 73 3.86 -13.81 9.44
CA VAL A 73 4.03 -12.43 8.93
C VAL A 73 3.91 -12.35 7.40
N ARG A 74 4.26 -13.45 6.69
CA ARG A 74 4.09 -13.53 5.23
C ARG A 74 2.62 -13.53 4.82
N ALA A 75 1.71 -14.07 5.62
CA ALA A 75 0.28 -14.06 5.32
C ALA A 75 -0.38 -12.72 5.65
N ILE A 76 0.07 -12.07 6.74
CA ILE A 76 -0.31 -10.69 7.06
C ILE A 76 0.00 -9.76 5.89
N LYS A 77 1.11 -9.97 5.18
CA LYS A 77 1.44 -9.24 3.95
C LYS A 77 0.35 -9.36 2.87
N TYR A 78 -0.30 -10.51 2.73
CA TYR A 78 -1.37 -10.71 1.73
C TYR A 78 -2.71 -10.13 2.19
N ILE A 79 -3.01 -10.17 3.49
CA ILE A 79 -4.19 -9.50 4.08
C ILE A 79 -4.07 -7.98 3.96
N ASN A 80 -2.86 -7.44 4.16
CA ASN A 80 -2.56 -6.01 4.06
C ASN A 80 -2.11 -5.58 2.66
N LYS A 81 -2.35 -6.41 1.64
CA LYS A 81 -2.02 -6.08 0.24
C LYS A 81 -3.07 -5.10 -0.34
N GLY A 82 -3.36 -4.03 0.39
CA GLY A 82 -4.22 -2.93 -0.02
C GLY A 82 -5.66 -3.31 -0.31
N SER A 83 -6.48 -2.29 -0.56
CA SER A 83 -7.81 -2.48 -1.13
C SER A 83 -7.65 -2.77 -2.61
N ASP A 84 -7.74 -4.03 -3.02
CA ASP A 84 -7.65 -4.41 -4.44
C ASP A 84 -9.01 -4.17 -5.10
N GLN A 85 -9.48 -2.91 -5.11
CA GLN A 85 -10.64 -2.53 -5.92
C GLN A 85 -10.14 -2.24 -7.34
N ALA A 86 -10.28 -3.23 -8.21
CA ALA A 86 -10.12 -3.02 -9.64
C ALA A 86 -11.45 -2.55 -10.23
N ILE A 87 -11.51 -1.31 -10.69
CA ILE A 87 -12.66 -0.78 -11.45
C ILE A 87 -12.45 -1.15 -12.92
N PHE A 88 -13.25 -2.09 -13.43
CA PHE A 88 -13.26 -2.44 -14.84
C PHE A 88 -14.44 -1.76 -15.54
N ASN A 89 -14.13 -0.84 -16.45
CA ASN A 89 -15.14 -0.25 -17.34
C ASN A 89 -15.07 -0.94 -18.71
N PHE A 90 -16.13 -1.66 -19.08
CA PHE A 90 -16.32 -2.14 -20.45
C PHE A 90 -16.77 -0.97 -21.33
N LYS A 91 -15.86 -0.40 -22.13
CA LYS A 91 -16.22 0.61 -23.11
C LYS A 91 -16.79 -0.07 -24.35
N ASN A 92 -18.10 0.05 -24.56
CA ASN A 92 -18.66 -0.14 -25.90
C ASN A 92 -18.29 1.09 -26.74
N ALA A 93 -17.62 0.88 -27.87
CA ALA A 93 -17.08 1.96 -28.72
C ALA A 93 -18.16 2.89 -29.33
N GLU A 94 -19.44 2.54 -29.19
CA GLU A 94 -20.57 3.22 -29.83
C GLU A 94 -21.43 4.06 -28.87
N LEU A 95 -21.23 3.93 -27.54
CA LEU A 95 -21.89 4.78 -26.55
C LEU A 95 -20.89 5.82 -26.06
N GLU A 96 -21.18 7.07 -26.44
CA GLU A 96 -20.51 8.29 -25.99
C GLU A 96 -20.19 8.21 -24.48
N ASN A 97 -18.96 8.60 -24.11
CA ASN A 97 -18.42 8.55 -22.74
C ASN A 97 -19.30 9.36 -21.77
N THR A 98 -20.37 8.74 -21.28
CA THR A 98 -21.18 9.27 -20.19
C THR A 98 -20.41 8.99 -18.90
N ILE A 99 -19.66 10.00 -18.47
CA ILE A 99 -18.93 9.97 -17.19
C ILE A 99 -19.98 9.95 -16.09
N ASP A 100 -20.16 8.80 -15.45
CA ASP A 100 -21.03 8.67 -14.29
C ASP A 100 -20.31 9.23 -13.05
N GLU A 101 -20.51 10.53 -12.80
CA GLU A 101 -19.97 11.23 -11.65
C GLU A 101 -20.41 10.60 -10.32
N VAL A 102 -21.60 10.01 -10.25
CA VAL A 102 -22.13 9.39 -9.03
C VAL A 102 -21.35 8.13 -8.69
N ASN A 103 -21.11 7.27 -9.68
CA ASN A 103 -20.29 6.06 -9.47
C ASN A 103 -18.82 6.40 -9.20
N ILE A 104 -18.27 7.44 -9.84
CA ILE A 104 -16.91 7.93 -9.55
C ILE A 104 -16.81 8.46 -8.12
N TYR A 105 -17.82 9.22 -7.67
CA TYR A 105 -17.87 9.76 -6.32
C TYR A 105 -17.97 8.67 -5.25
N GLN A 106 -18.75 7.62 -5.50
CA GLN A 106 -18.89 6.47 -4.61
C GLN A 106 -17.62 5.62 -4.56
N SER A 107 -17.03 5.32 -5.72
CA SER A 107 -15.78 4.54 -5.80
C SER A 107 -14.58 5.28 -5.21
N GLY A 108 -14.47 6.60 -5.40
CA GLY A 108 -13.43 7.42 -4.77
C GLY A 108 -13.50 7.49 -3.24
N ARG A 109 -14.61 7.06 -2.63
CA ARG A 109 -14.81 6.96 -1.18
C ARG A 109 -14.80 5.54 -0.64
N TYR A 110 -14.48 4.55 -1.47
CA TYR A 110 -14.36 3.18 -1.02
C TYR A 110 -13.29 3.07 0.08
N VAL A 111 -13.64 2.37 1.16
CA VAL A 111 -12.77 2.07 2.29
C VAL A 111 -12.72 0.55 2.41
N SER A 112 -11.52 -0.03 2.44
CA SER A 112 -11.40 -1.49 2.60
C SER A 112 -11.94 -1.97 3.94
N SER A 113 -12.29 -3.25 4.05
CA SER A 113 -12.75 -3.85 5.31
C SER A 113 -11.72 -3.66 6.43
N ASN A 114 -10.43 -3.83 6.12
CA ASN A 114 -9.35 -3.66 7.10
C ASN A 114 -9.24 -2.21 7.57
N GLU A 115 -9.26 -1.26 6.64
CA GLU A 115 -9.22 0.18 6.95
C GLU A 115 -10.46 0.63 7.74
N SER A 116 -11.63 0.07 7.42
CA SER A 116 -12.89 0.33 8.12
C SER A 116 -12.84 -0.14 9.57
N ILE A 117 -12.32 -1.35 9.82
CA ILE A 117 -12.11 -1.87 11.18
C ILE A 117 -11.08 -1.03 11.93
N TRP A 118 -9.99 -0.62 11.27
CA TRP A 118 -8.98 0.25 11.87
C TRP A 118 -9.55 1.61 12.31
N ARG A 119 -10.41 2.21 11.47
CA ARG A 119 -11.19 3.43 11.79
C ARG A 119 -12.15 3.19 12.95
N LEU A 120 -12.91 2.08 12.93
CA LEU A 120 -13.90 1.74 13.95
C LEU A 120 -13.25 1.55 15.33
N LEU A 121 -12.07 0.95 15.37
CA LEU A 121 -11.29 0.74 16.59
C LEU A 121 -10.50 1.99 17.03
N GLY A 122 -10.58 3.09 16.28
CA GLY A 122 -9.93 4.37 16.63
C GLY A 122 -8.41 4.36 16.48
N PHE A 123 -7.85 3.43 15.69
CA PHE A 123 -6.40 3.36 15.49
C PHE A 123 -5.90 4.43 14.51
N PRO A 124 -4.67 4.95 14.70
CA PRO A 124 -4.05 5.85 13.73
C PRO A 124 -3.91 5.15 12.37
N LEU A 125 -4.49 5.74 11.32
CA LEU A 125 -4.44 5.18 9.96
C LEU A 125 -3.16 5.53 9.21
N HIS A 126 -2.70 6.76 9.35
CA HIS A 126 -1.51 7.24 8.65
C HIS A 126 -0.75 8.23 9.55
N GLU A 127 0.50 7.90 9.83
CA GLU A 127 1.48 8.89 10.27
C GLU A 127 2.17 9.43 9.02
N ARG A 128 1.74 10.61 8.56
CA ARG A 128 2.43 11.33 7.49
C ARG A 128 3.42 12.28 8.13
N HIS A 129 4.71 11.97 8.03
CA HIS A 129 5.74 12.95 8.31
C HIS A 129 5.91 13.84 7.08
N PRO A 130 5.59 15.14 7.15
CA PRO A 130 5.84 16.04 6.03
C PRO A 130 7.35 16.07 5.74
N THR A 131 7.72 16.28 4.48
CA THR A 131 9.12 16.39 4.08
C THR A 131 9.80 17.50 4.88
N VAL A 132 10.75 17.13 5.74
CA VAL A 132 11.56 18.08 6.49
C VAL A 132 12.62 18.67 5.56
N THR A 133 12.62 19.99 5.39
CA THR A 133 13.63 20.70 4.60
C THR A 133 14.67 21.30 5.55
N HIS A 134 15.93 20.87 5.43
CA HIS A 134 17.00 21.42 6.26
C HIS A 134 17.42 22.81 5.76
N LEU A 135 17.25 23.82 6.60
CA LEU A 135 17.65 25.19 6.33
C LEU A 135 19.06 25.43 6.88
N ALA A 136 19.98 25.82 5.99
CA ALA A 136 21.33 26.18 6.40
C ALA A 136 21.30 27.53 7.10
N VAL A 137 22.07 27.66 8.19
CA VAL A 137 22.30 28.93 8.90
C VAL A 137 23.80 29.05 9.14
N HIS A 138 24.38 30.15 8.69
CA HIS A 138 25.81 30.43 8.82
C HIS A 138 26.04 31.95 8.69
N LEU A 139 27.23 32.39 9.10
CA LEU A 139 27.69 33.76 8.88
C LEU A 139 28.12 33.96 7.43
N GLU A 140 28.38 35.22 7.05
CA GLU A 140 28.95 35.56 5.75
C GLU A 140 30.28 34.83 5.54
N ASN A 141 30.43 34.15 4.40
CA ASN A 141 31.56 33.28 4.07
C ASN A 141 31.81 32.11 5.04
N GLY A 142 30.91 31.87 6.00
CA GLY A 142 30.94 30.74 6.94
C GLY A 142 30.22 29.49 6.42
N GLU A 143 30.08 29.37 5.10
CA GLU A 143 29.38 28.27 4.45
C GLU A 143 30.13 26.94 4.68
N ARG A 144 29.41 25.93 5.19
CA ARG A 144 29.98 24.60 5.27
C ARG A 144 29.99 23.97 3.89
N VAL A 145 31.17 23.73 3.35
CA VAL A 145 31.35 23.06 2.07
C VAL A 145 32.12 21.76 2.22
N TYR A 146 31.72 20.75 1.45
CA TYR A 146 32.42 19.48 1.34
C TYR A 146 33.16 19.45 0.00
N PHE A 147 34.44 19.12 0.04
CA PHE A 147 35.30 19.05 -1.12
C PHE A 147 36.18 17.78 -1.08
N ASN A 148 36.66 17.41 -2.25
CA ASN A 148 37.64 16.38 -2.54
C ASN A 148 38.82 17.06 -3.26
N GLU A 149 39.93 16.34 -3.45
CA GLU A 149 41.14 16.88 -4.09
C GLU A 149 40.90 17.46 -5.50
N ILE A 150 39.93 16.89 -6.23
CA ILE A 150 39.61 17.28 -7.61
C ILE A 150 38.77 18.57 -7.67
N ASN A 151 37.80 18.75 -6.76
CA ASN A 151 36.82 19.84 -6.85
C ASN A 151 37.15 21.04 -5.93
N PHE A 152 38.24 20.95 -5.15
CA PHE A 152 38.64 21.98 -4.19
C PHE A 152 38.80 23.36 -4.84
N ARG A 153 39.48 23.46 -5.99
CA ARG A 153 39.71 24.74 -6.67
C ARG A 153 38.40 25.40 -7.13
N ASP A 154 37.47 24.62 -7.66
CA ASP A 154 36.18 25.12 -8.14
C ASP A 154 35.30 25.57 -6.97
N ILE A 155 35.34 24.85 -5.86
CA ILE A 155 34.57 25.17 -4.66
C ILE A 155 35.10 26.45 -3.98
N VAL A 156 36.42 26.61 -3.91
CA VAL A 156 37.04 27.80 -3.32
C VAL A 156 36.76 29.04 -4.17
N SER A 157 36.75 28.90 -5.50
CA SER A 157 36.44 30.01 -6.40
C SER A 157 34.94 30.33 -6.46
N THR A 158 34.09 29.30 -6.47
CA THR A 158 32.62 29.45 -6.55
C THR A 158 31.94 28.52 -5.55
N PRO A 159 31.67 29.00 -4.31
CA PRO A 159 31.05 28.16 -3.31
C PRO A 159 29.61 27.76 -3.72
N PRO A 160 29.18 26.54 -3.37
CA PRO A 160 27.86 26.05 -3.70
C PRO A 160 26.77 26.80 -2.94
N LYS A 161 25.75 27.28 -3.67
CA LYS A 161 24.60 27.98 -3.05
C LYS A 161 23.94 27.14 -1.97
N THR A 162 23.87 27.71 -0.78
CA THR A 162 23.12 27.17 0.35
C THR A 162 21.65 27.55 0.25
N THR A 163 20.81 26.95 1.08
CA THR A 163 19.39 27.33 1.19
C THR A 163 19.23 28.78 1.65
N LEU A 164 20.18 29.31 2.43
CA LEU A 164 20.19 30.68 2.93
C LEU A 164 20.61 31.69 1.86
N THR A 165 21.71 31.45 1.14
CA THR A 165 22.14 32.37 0.08
C THR A 165 21.15 32.38 -1.09
N ALA A 166 20.56 31.22 -1.40
CA ALA A 166 19.47 31.15 -2.35
C ALA A 166 18.19 31.86 -1.87
N PHE A 167 17.94 31.95 -0.56
CA PHE A 167 16.82 32.73 -0.02
C PHE A 167 17.05 34.23 -0.22
N PHE A 168 18.26 34.73 0.01
CA PHE A 168 18.56 36.14 -0.29
C PHE A 168 18.42 36.46 -1.78
N GLU A 169 18.84 35.56 -2.67
CA GLU A 169 18.60 35.72 -4.11
C GLU A 169 17.11 35.69 -4.46
N LEU A 170 16.31 34.87 -3.77
CA LEU A 170 14.87 34.81 -3.95
C LEU A 170 14.22 36.13 -3.53
N CYS A 171 14.59 36.66 -2.36
CA CYS A 171 14.10 37.96 -1.88
C CYS A 171 14.47 39.11 -2.81
N ARG A 172 15.57 39.02 -3.60
CA ARG A 172 15.88 40.04 -4.61
C ARG A 172 14.92 40.01 -5.81
N LYS A 173 14.32 38.86 -6.11
CA LYS A 173 13.51 38.62 -7.33
C LYS A 173 12.01 38.64 -7.09
N ASP A 174 11.56 38.17 -5.92
CA ASP A 174 10.14 37.97 -5.61
C ASP A 174 9.75 38.82 -4.39
N ASP A 175 8.82 39.76 -4.58
CA ASP A 175 8.32 40.63 -3.53
C ASP A 175 7.52 39.88 -2.45
N PHE A 176 6.93 38.73 -2.78
CA PHE A 176 6.26 37.90 -1.79
C PHE A 176 7.29 37.27 -0.83
N ALA A 177 8.41 36.78 -1.36
CA ALA A 177 9.45 36.17 -0.55
C ALA A 177 10.11 37.16 0.43
N LYS A 178 10.15 38.46 0.11
CA LYS A 178 10.64 39.51 1.02
C LYS A 178 9.81 39.65 2.29
N ARG A 179 8.54 39.22 2.27
CA ARG A 179 7.63 39.31 3.42
C ARG A 179 7.72 38.11 4.35
N LEU A 180 8.45 37.07 3.96
CA LEU A 180 8.57 35.81 4.70
C LEU A 180 9.83 35.82 5.56
N LEU A 181 9.73 35.22 6.75
CA LEU A 181 10.90 34.80 7.49
C LEU A 181 11.53 33.59 6.81
N TYR A 182 12.84 33.41 6.95
CA TYR A 182 13.55 32.29 6.34
C TYR A 182 12.96 30.92 6.72
N VAL A 183 12.49 30.79 7.96
CA VAL A 183 11.82 29.57 8.47
C VAL A 183 10.45 29.30 7.84
N GLU A 184 9.81 30.32 7.27
CA GLU A 184 8.49 30.22 6.63
C GLU A 184 8.60 29.89 5.14
N VAL A 185 9.78 30.06 4.54
CA VAL A 185 10.01 29.82 3.11
C VAL A 185 9.61 28.40 2.69
N PRO A 186 9.95 27.31 3.41
CA PRO A 186 9.57 25.96 3.01
C PRO A 186 8.05 25.71 2.96
N ARG A 187 7.24 26.57 3.59
CA ARG A 187 5.77 26.51 3.55
C ARG A 187 5.22 26.92 2.19
N TYR A 188 5.88 27.86 1.51
CA TYR A 188 5.42 28.44 0.24
C TYR A 188 6.32 28.08 -0.95
N TYR A 189 7.55 27.66 -0.68
CA TYR A 189 8.54 27.28 -1.68
C TYR A 189 9.07 25.88 -1.39
N THR A 190 9.51 25.19 -2.43
CA THR A 190 10.19 23.91 -2.37
C THR A 190 11.63 24.10 -2.81
N TRP A 191 12.56 23.51 -2.07
CA TRP A 191 13.97 23.51 -2.43
C TRP A 191 14.22 22.54 -3.58
N ASN A 192 14.79 23.03 -4.67
CA ASN A 192 15.25 22.18 -5.77
C ASN A 192 16.77 21.92 -5.59
N THR A 193 17.12 20.70 -5.20
CA THR A 193 18.51 20.30 -4.93
C THR A 193 19.41 20.33 -6.18
N SER A 194 18.88 20.04 -7.36
CA SER A 194 19.70 20.00 -8.60
C SER A 194 20.06 21.40 -9.09
N THR A 195 19.10 22.33 -9.02
CA THR A 195 19.31 23.72 -9.46
C THR A 195 19.74 24.67 -8.35
N ARG A 196 19.71 24.20 -7.08
CA ARG A 196 19.95 24.98 -5.86
C ARG A 196 19.15 26.28 -5.81
N LYS A 197 17.85 26.17 -6.09
CA LYS A 197 16.91 27.30 -6.12
C LYS A 197 15.61 26.96 -5.42
N TRP A 198 15.00 28.00 -4.85
CA TRP A 198 13.64 27.94 -4.33
C TRP A 198 12.63 28.05 -5.48
N LYS A 199 11.68 27.11 -5.54
CA LYS A 199 10.57 27.13 -6.49
C LYS A 199 9.25 27.29 -5.75
N ARG A 200 8.39 28.21 -6.18
CA ARG A 200 7.08 28.43 -5.55
C ARG A 200 6.22 27.18 -5.65
N ARG A 201 5.56 26.81 -4.56
CA ARG A 201 4.53 25.75 -4.52
C ARG A 201 3.28 26.31 -5.19
N ILE A 202 2.71 25.52 -6.11
CA ILE A 202 1.43 25.80 -6.78
C ILE A 202 0.33 25.18 -5.93
#